data_AF-A0A0P6WLW2-F1
#
_entry.id   AF-A0A0P6WLW2-F1
#
_cell.length_a   1.000
_cell.length_b   1.000
_cell.length_c   1.000
_cell.angle_alpha   90.00
_cell.angle_beta   90.00
_cell.angle_gamma   90.00
#
_symmetry.space_group_name_H-M   'P 1'
#
loop_
_entity.id
_entity.type
_entity.pdbx_description
1 polymer ?
#
loop_
_entity_poly.entity_id
_entity_poly.type
_entity_poly.pdbx_seq_one_letter_code
_entity_poly.pdbx_strand_id
1 'polypeptide(L)'
;MTMKFHHSIRHALFAGAVSAAMLGAFAAPAFAQEEQDQEDVELYAPIIVTGTLRQGGAQDIRHFREISFDGGNEFMPPLGSLTMEGLLGEHDLTLPRSGECRQTFCLVGHAMKAELALRPQDAWFVGLDFDSNIDAESWKAAPLSLVAVVDRSGSMEGAPIAKVKEALRSVVSQMGEGDRFGIVLYGSATNVHLPVMDVAGHRGDILKAIDSIQIDGATYLEAGLKLGYQTAYAELPQSKGKTRLMLFTDENPNVGNTSAEGFMAQASAGSARGVGLTTIGVGVHYDGALAARVSSAPGGNLFFIEQDRRADELFDKEFRNMTSEVAQNIAISMTPPEGYAITGVFGVPDGLMTQAQDGTVSVTIGTAFLSTNGGGIYATLGRDSTRSHLPLAPLDPGSPLLDVTLAYVDAITGKEGGDRLTVTQPEGPAPARLDAAMALVDEYVSLTQALDQYHVRNDKKGAFATLDGLGSRLSAGGHEGFGNEEELIGSLRDRMAYLAGYSGEVPAELRPLELVGRWKVTYFKGVSDVRRGDVIEITNDNGFITYPGGNDEGDEIWQSYQVNARQLYIPSGDLLFQYRRNGDRLTLRSRDGEAEIAMRID
;
A
#
# COMPACT_ATOMS: atom_id res chain seq x y z
N MET A 1 7.97 42.38 -1.47
CA MET A 1 8.16 41.63 -2.73
C MET A 1 6.81 41.00 -3.03
N THR A 2 6.10 41.41 -4.08
CA THR A 2 4.71 40.97 -4.30
C THR A 2 4.70 39.51 -4.76
N MET A 3 3.98 38.66 -4.02
CA MET A 3 3.80 37.25 -4.32
C MET A 3 2.77 37.10 -5.46
N LYS A 4 3.08 36.24 -6.43
CA LYS A 4 2.29 35.99 -7.63
C LYS A 4 1.76 34.57 -7.64
N PHE A 5 0.51 34.44 -8.05
CA PHE A 5 -0.13 33.17 -8.38
C PHE A 5 0.30 32.81 -9.81
N HIS A 6 0.92 31.64 -10.04
CA HIS A 6 1.23 31.22 -11.42
C HIS A 6 -0.06 30.87 -12.17
N HIS A 7 -0.15 31.37 -13.40
CA HIS A 7 -1.34 31.31 -14.23
C HIS A 7 -1.29 30.11 -15.19
N SER A 8 -2.32 29.27 -15.18
CA SER A 8 -2.72 28.46 -16.33
C SER A 8 -3.96 29.10 -16.97
N ILE A 9 -3.77 30.17 -17.75
CA ILE A 9 -4.85 30.78 -18.53
C ILE A 9 -4.99 30.03 -19.86
N ARG A 10 -6.20 29.56 -20.18
CA ARG A 10 -6.58 29.17 -21.55
C ARG A 10 -6.67 30.43 -22.42
N HIS A 11 -5.70 30.66 -23.31
CA HIS A 11 -5.67 31.88 -24.14
C HIS A 11 -6.30 31.72 -25.53
N ALA A 12 -7.04 32.75 -25.97
CA ALA A 12 -7.14 33.13 -27.38
C ALA A 12 -6.02 34.14 -27.74
N LEU A 13 -5.39 33.87 -28.88
CA LEU A 13 -4.15 34.40 -29.47
C LEU A 13 -3.86 35.93 -29.58
N PHE A 14 -2.54 36.21 -29.61
CA PHE A 14 -1.74 37.09 -30.51
C PHE A 14 -1.19 38.49 -30.06
N ALA A 15 0.15 38.58 -30.17
CA ALA A 15 1.07 39.68 -30.52
C ALA A 15 1.13 41.04 -29.78
N GLY A 16 2.36 41.47 -29.49
CA GLY A 16 2.75 42.88 -29.61
C GLY A 16 3.77 43.37 -28.59
N ALA A 17 4.99 43.65 -29.05
CA ALA A 17 6.15 44.13 -28.29
C ALA A 17 6.03 45.59 -27.78
N VAL A 18 6.88 45.97 -26.81
CA VAL A 18 7.91 47.05 -26.90
C VAL A 18 8.41 47.51 -25.51
N SER A 19 9.72 47.27 -25.31
CA SER A 19 10.83 48.06 -24.73
C SER A 19 10.75 49.04 -23.54
N ALA A 20 11.91 49.00 -22.83
CA ALA A 20 12.70 50.08 -22.19
C ALA A 20 12.33 50.48 -20.74
N ALA A 21 13.25 50.78 -19.81
CA ALA A 21 14.71 50.73 -19.73
C ALA A 21 15.17 51.08 -18.28
N MET A 22 16.33 50.53 -17.86
CA MET A 22 17.37 51.10 -16.95
C MET A 22 17.00 51.47 -15.48
N LEU A 23 17.85 51.43 -14.44
CA LEU A 23 19.32 51.40 -14.27
C LEU A 23 19.65 51.11 -12.77
N GLY A 24 20.83 50.52 -12.50
CA GLY A 24 21.58 50.62 -11.22
C GLY A 24 21.57 49.36 -10.34
N ALA A 25 22.49 48.39 -10.46
CA ALA A 25 23.91 48.36 -10.08
C ALA A 25 24.18 48.43 -8.55
N PHE A 26 24.60 47.32 -7.94
CA PHE A 26 25.82 47.19 -7.13
C PHE A 26 26.17 45.71 -6.89
N ALA A 27 27.48 45.45 -6.84
CA ALA A 27 28.11 44.13 -7.00
C ALA A 27 28.41 43.39 -5.67
N ALA A 28 28.65 42.09 -5.86
CA ALA A 28 29.10 40.98 -4.98
C ALA A 28 30.45 41.26 -4.25
N PRO A 29 31.13 40.33 -3.49
CA PRO A 29 31.00 38.85 -3.53
C PRO A 29 31.25 38.03 -2.23
N ALA A 30 30.94 36.73 -2.36
CA ALA A 30 31.61 35.51 -1.90
C ALA A 30 32.32 35.44 -0.53
N PHE A 31 32.02 34.38 0.23
CA PHE A 31 33.05 33.48 0.79
C PHE A 31 32.50 32.05 0.89
N ALA A 32 33.27 31.11 0.36
CA ALA A 32 33.18 29.68 0.55
C ALA A 32 34.08 29.29 1.73
N GLN A 33 33.70 28.26 2.49
CA GLN A 33 34.65 27.35 3.13
C GLN A 33 33.98 26.04 3.51
N GLU A 34 34.56 24.95 3.02
CA GLU A 34 34.44 23.58 3.49
C GLU A 34 34.94 23.46 4.93
N GLU A 35 34.31 22.61 5.75
CA GLU A 35 35.05 21.74 6.66
C GLU A 35 34.22 20.50 7.00
N GLN A 36 34.88 19.35 6.83
CA GLN A 36 34.45 18.02 7.22
C GLN A 36 34.45 17.91 8.75
N ASP A 37 33.50 17.19 9.34
CA ASP A 37 33.76 16.43 10.55
C ASP A 37 33.04 15.08 10.50
N GLN A 38 33.84 14.03 10.64
CA GLN A 38 33.45 12.64 10.88
C GLN A 38 33.18 12.48 12.38
N GLU A 39 32.02 11.94 12.74
CA GLU A 39 31.86 11.15 13.96
C GLU A 39 31.19 9.82 13.59
N ASP A 40 31.98 8.75 13.63
CA ASP A 40 31.52 7.37 13.65
C ASP A 40 31.09 6.99 15.07
N VAL A 41 30.08 6.11 15.15
CA VAL A 41 29.96 4.90 16.01
C VAL A 41 28.58 4.71 16.67
N GLU A 42 27.89 3.71 16.11
CA GLU A 42 26.97 2.71 16.71
C GLU A 42 25.64 3.11 17.38
N LEU A 43 24.55 2.64 16.76
CA LEU A 43 23.50 1.88 17.47
C LEU A 43 22.77 0.95 16.47
N TYR A 44 23.40 -0.16 16.09
CA TYR A 44 22.68 -1.28 15.49
C TYR A 44 22.07 -2.11 16.62
N ALA A 45 20.75 -2.01 16.79
CA ALA A 45 20.01 -3.04 17.51
C ALA A 45 20.08 -4.35 16.71
N PRO A 46 20.29 -5.52 17.34
CA PRO A 46 20.23 -6.79 16.63
C PRO A 46 18.81 -7.00 16.11
N ILE A 47 18.62 -6.90 14.80
CA ILE A 47 17.38 -7.30 14.13
C ILE A 47 17.38 -8.83 14.16
N ILE A 48 16.46 -9.41 14.91
CA ILE A 48 16.23 -10.86 14.89
C ILE A 48 15.45 -11.15 13.62
N VAL A 49 16.14 -11.63 12.57
CA VAL A 49 15.54 -12.02 11.29
C VAL A 49 15.10 -13.48 11.38
N THR A 50 13.81 -13.71 11.67
CA THR A 50 13.16 -15.01 11.48
C THR A 50 12.50 -15.01 10.11
N GLY A 51 12.92 -15.92 9.23
CA GLY A 51 12.35 -16.04 7.88
C GLY A 51 10.91 -16.53 7.94
N THR A 52 9.96 -15.61 8.07
CA THR A 52 8.52 -15.93 8.07
C THR A 52 7.93 -15.85 6.66
N LEU A 53 6.87 -16.62 6.43
CA LEU A 53 6.09 -16.61 5.20
C LEU A 53 5.33 -15.28 5.03
N ARG A 54 5.62 -14.56 3.94
CA ARG A 54 4.67 -13.58 3.37
C ARG A 54 4.14 -14.06 2.04
N GLN A 55 2.82 -13.96 1.93
CA GLN A 55 2.09 -14.08 0.68
C GLN A 55 2.18 -12.75 -0.09
N GLY A 56 2.27 -12.81 -1.42
CA GLY A 56 2.11 -11.62 -2.26
C GLY A 56 0.74 -10.96 -2.03
N GLY A 57 0.68 -9.64 -1.91
CA GLY A 57 -0.55 -8.92 -1.54
C GLY A 57 -0.29 -7.50 -1.03
N ALA A 58 -1.34 -6.81 -0.56
CA ALA A 58 -1.19 -5.51 0.10
C ALA A 58 -0.28 -5.65 1.32
N GLN A 59 0.80 -4.88 1.36
CA GLN A 59 1.87 -5.02 2.37
C GLN A 59 1.66 -4.12 3.59
N ASP A 60 0.73 -3.17 3.48
CA ASP A 60 0.42 -2.15 4.48
C ASP A 60 -1.01 -1.61 4.25
N ILE A 61 -1.48 -0.75 5.16
CA ILE A 61 -2.75 -0.02 5.05
C ILE A 61 -2.50 1.49 4.92
N ARG A 62 -1.34 1.90 4.40
CA ARG A 62 -0.97 3.33 4.34
C ARG A 62 -1.96 4.15 3.53
N HIS A 63 -2.47 3.62 2.42
CA HIS A 63 -3.52 4.29 1.66
C HIS A 63 -4.82 4.49 2.47
N PHE A 64 -5.22 3.48 3.24
CA PHE A 64 -6.37 3.61 4.14
C PHE A 64 -6.12 4.71 5.17
N ARG A 65 -4.92 4.77 5.74
CA ARG A 65 -4.50 5.82 6.67
C ARG A 65 -4.46 7.19 6.01
N GLU A 66 -3.91 7.33 4.81
CA GLU A 66 -3.85 8.59 4.06
C GLU A 66 -5.25 9.14 3.79
N ILE A 67 -6.18 8.32 3.30
CA ILE A 67 -7.60 8.75 3.15
C ILE A 67 -8.18 9.14 4.52
N SER A 68 -7.84 8.38 5.56
CA SER A 68 -8.30 8.60 6.93
C SER A 68 -7.68 9.83 7.60
N PHE A 69 -6.52 10.32 7.18
CA PHE A 69 -5.82 11.44 7.81
C PHE A 69 -5.87 12.70 6.95
N ASP A 70 -5.56 12.58 5.66
CA ASP A 70 -5.40 13.72 4.75
C ASP A 70 -6.72 14.16 4.11
N GLY A 71 -7.81 13.43 4.35
CA GLY A 71 -9.16 13.89 4.02
C GLY A 71 -9.27 14.24 2.55
N GLY A 72 -9.13 13.24 1.68
CA GLY A 72 -9.63 13.35 0.31
C GLY A 72 -11.11 13.75 0.30
N ASN A 73 -11.71 13.83 -0.89
CA ASN A 73 -13.12 14.19 -1.11
C ASN A 73 -14.19 13.44 -0.26
N GLU A 74 -13.79 12.44 0.53
CA GLU A 74 -14.65 11.59 1.34
C GLU A 74 -14.36 11.75 2.84
N PHE A 75 -15.41 11.95 3.63
CA PHE A 75 -15.33 12.19 5.07
C PHE A 75 -14.92 10.94 5.87
N MET A 76 -15.24 9.76 5.33
CA MET A 76 -14.87 8.45 5.86
C MET A 76 -14.30 7.59 4.73
N PRO A 77 -13.30 6.74 5.00
CA PRO A 77 -12.74 5.84 3.98
C PRO A 77 -13.82 4.95 3.34
N PRO A 78 -13.70 4.63 2.04
CA PRO A 78 -14.68 3.80 1.35
C PRO A 78 -14.59 2.34 1.82
N LEU A 79 -15.70 1.61 1.70
CA LEU A 79 -15.72 0.17 1.96
C LEU A 79 -14.73 -0.58 1.06
N GLY A 80 -13.95 -1.49 1.63
CA GLY A 80 -12.98 -2.30 0.90
C GLY A 80 -11.62 -1.63 0.67
N SER A 81 -11.41 -0.40 1.16
CA SER A 81 -10.08 0.23 1.16
C SER A 81 -9.14 -0.32 2.23
N LEU A 82 -9.67 -0.97 3.26
CA LEU A 82 -8.92 -1.70 4.29
C LEU A 82 -8.76 -3.16 3.89
N THR A 83 -7.55 -3.71 4.02
CA THR A 83 -7.28 -5.15 3.85
C THR A 83 -6.73 -5.72 5.15
N MET A 84 -7.10 -6.95 5.48
CA MET A 84 -6.61 -7.62 6.69
C MET A 84 -5.11 -7.93 6.57
N GLU A 85 -4.67 -8.33 5.39
CA GLU A 85 -3.29 -8.67 5.08
C GLU A 85 -2.38 -7.44 5.20
N GLY A 86 -2.84 -6.29 4.68
CA GLY A 86 -2.13 -5.03 4.85
C GLY A 86 -2.03 -4.63 6.32
N LEU A 87 -3.11 -4.76 7.09
CA LEU A 87 -3.13 -4.37 8.51
C LEU A 87 -2.17 -5.23 9.31
N LEU A 88 -2.27 -6.56 9.20
CA LEU A 88 -1.34 -7.48 9.88
C LEU A 88 0.10 -7.30 9.37
N GLY A 89 0.26 -6.92 8.11
CA GLY A 89 1.55 -6.69 7.45
C GLY A 89 2.35 -5.49 8.00
N GLU A 90 1.76 -4.60 8.77
CA GLU A 90 2.51 -3.49 9.39
C GLU A 90 3.21 -3.90 10.69
N HIS A 91 2.89 -5.09 11.23
CA HIS A 91 3.32 -5.52 12.56
C HIS A 91 4.23 -6.75 12.52
N ASP A 92 5.12 -6.85 13.52
CA ASP A 92 5.83 -8.10 13.81
C ASP A 92 4.96 -8.97 14.71
N LEU A 93 4.36 -10.01 14.12
CA LEU A 93 3.46 -10.93 14.83
C LEU A 93 4.06 -12.34 15.01
N THR A 94 5.39 -12.44 14.94
CA THR A 94 6.13 -13.70 15.06
C THR A 94 5.80 -14.41 16.38
N LEU A 95 5.40 -15.68 16.29
CA LEU A 95 5.00 -16.48 17.44
C LEU A 95 6.20 -17.21 18.06
N PRO A 96 6.22 -17.38 19.40
CA PRO A 96 7.34 -18.06 20.06
C PRO A 96 7.40 -19.54 19.68
N ARG A 97 8.60 -20.03 19.34
CA ARG A 97 8.84 -21.43 18.96
C ARG A 97 9.23 -22.32 20.14
N SER A 98 8.91 -23.60 20.03
CA SER A 98 9.27 -24.63 21.03
C SER A 98 10.58 -25.39 20.71
N GLY A 99 11.15 -25.21 19.52
CA GLY A 99 12.38 -25.87 19.07
C GLY A 99 13.02 -25.22 17.84
N GLU A 100 14.15 -25.77 17.37
CA GLU A 100 14.83 -25.31 16.16
C GLU A 100 14.16 -25.85 14.89
N CYS A 101 13.92 -24.99 13.90
CA CYS A 101 13.48 -25.43 12.57
C CYS A 101 14.65 -25.98 11.75
N ARG A 102 14.51 -27.20 11.22
CA ARG A 102 15.56 -27.91 10.46
C ARG A 102 15.26 -28.09 8.98
N GLN A 103 14.19 -27.46 8.51
CA GLN A 103 13.68 -27.55 7.15
C GLN A 103 13.22 -26.15 6.70
N THR A 104 12.85 -26.02 5.42
CA THR A 104 12.49 -24.74 4.82
C THR A 104 11.34 -24.07 5.57
N PHE A 105 10.32 -24.84 5.96
CA PHE A 105 9.27 -24.36 6.87
C PHE A 105 8.94 -25.36 7.97
N CYS A 106 8.76 -24.82 9.17
CA CYS A 106 8.18 -25.52 10.31
C CYS A 106 6.93 -24.79 10.78
N LEU A 107 5.88 -25.54 11.08
CA LEU A 107 4.65 -25.00 11.64
C LEU A 107 4.85 -24.65 13.11
N VAL A 108 4.49 -23.43 13.46
CA VAL A 108 4.36 -22.96 14.85
C VAL A 108 2.90 -22.56 15.05
N GLY A 109 2.32 -22.92 16.19
CA GLY A 109 0.93 -22.61 16.45
C GLY A 109 0.62 -22.47 17.92
N HIS A 110 -0.18 -21.46 18.22
CA HIS A 110 -0.63 -21.13 19.56
C HIS A 110 -2.12 -20.84 19.53
N ALA A 111 -2.79 -21.06 20.65
CA ALA A 111 -4.20 -20.76 20.79
C ALA A 111 -4.47 -19.94 22.05
N MET A 112 -5.52 -19.15 22.01
CA MET A 112 -6.08 -18.43 23.15
C MET A 112 -7.59 -18.40 23.05
N LYS A 113 -8.28 -17.98 24.11
CA LYS A 113 -9.72 -17.71 24.00
C LYS A 113 -9.93 -16.54 23.05
N ALA A 114 -10.93 -16.65 22.18
CA ALA A 114 -11.31 -15.53 21.33
C ALA A 114 -12.14 -14.52 22.14
N GLU A 115 -11.74 -13.26 22.10
CA GLU A 115 -12.44 -12.14 22.76
C GLU A 115 -12.78 -11.04 21.75
N LEU A 116 -13.39 -11.43 20.63
CA LEU A 116 -13.81 -10.51 19.56
C LEU A 116 -15.22 -9.97 19.84
N ALA A 117 -15.35 -8.66 20.06
CA ALA A 117 -16.60 -8.06 20.55
C ALA A 117 -17.78 -8.23 19.59
N LEU A 118 -17.52 -8.14 18.29
CA LEU A 118 -18.53 -8.33 17.23
C LEU A 118 -18.71 -9.79 16.81
N ARG A 119 -17.94 -10.71 17.39
CA ARG A 119 -17.97 -12.15 17.08
C ARG A 119 -17.98 -13.02 18.34
N PRO A 120 -18.95 -12.83 19.25
CA PRO A 120 -19.01 -13.56 20.52
C PRO A 120 -19.24 -15.07 20.39
N GLN A 121 -19.59 -15.55 19.19
CA GLN A 121 -19.72 -16.97 18.87
C GLN A 121 -18.36 -17.68 18.69
N ASP A 122 -17.30 -16.93 18.47
CA ASP A 122 -15.94 -17.46 18.33
C ASP A 122 -15.42 -17.77 19.74
N ALA A 123 -15.05 -19.03 19.97
CA ALA A 123 -14.61 -19.53 21.27
C ALA A 123 -13.09 -19.52 21.41
N TRP A 124 -12.37 -19.83 20.33
CA TRP A 124 -10.92 -19.91 20.30
C TRP A 124 -10.35 -19.09 19.15
N PHE A 125 -9.21 -18.46 19.41
CA PHE A 125 -8.38 -17.78 18.43
C PHE A 125 -7.07 -18.54 18.32
N VAL A 126 -6.74 -19.01 17.12
CA VAL A 126 -5.56 -19.82 16.82
C VAL A 126 -4.67 -19.03 15.87
N GLY A 127 -3.42 -18.81 16.24
CA GLY A 127 -2.40 -18.24 15.36
C GLY A 127 -1.48 -19.33 14.84
N LEU A 128 -1.24 -19.31 13.54
CA LEU A 128 -0.30 -20.17 12.84
C LEU A 128 0.80 -19.31 12.23
N ASP A 129 2.03 -19.68 12.53
CA ASP A 129 3.24 -19.04 12.03
C ASP A 129 4.14 -20.11 11.37
N PHE A 130 5.06 -19.66 10.54
CA PHE A 130 5.91 -20.49 9.71
C PHE A 130 7.36 -20.10 9.94
N ASP A 131 8.03 -20.84 10.83
CA ASP A 131 9.47 -20.67 11.06
C ASP A 131 10.25 -21.27 9.89
N SER A 132 11.49 -20.82 9.68
CA SER A 132 12.36 -21.29 8.61
C SER A 132 13.77 -21.56 9.10
N ASN A 133 14.43 -22.56 8.51
CA ASN A 133 15.87 -22.75 8.68
C ASN A 133 16.72 -21.81 7.80
N ILE A 134 16.08 -20.94 7.01
CA ILE A 134 16.75 -19.96 6.16
C ILE A 134 17.01 -18.69 6.95
N ASP A 135 18.28 -18.33 7.06
CA ASP A 135 18.70 -17.03 7.55
C ASP A 135 18.73 -16.03 6.38
N ALA A 136 17.86 -15.01 6.44
CA ALA A 136 17.74 -14.03 5.37
C ALA A 136 18.95 -13.08 5.28
N GLU A 137 19.75 -12.94 6.35
CA GLU A 137 20.96 -12.12 6.36
C GLU A 137 22.09 -12.78 5.60
N SER A 138 22.29 -14.09 5.79
CA SER A 138 23.29 -14.87 5.05
C SER A 138 22.81 -15.36 3.67
N TRP A 139 21.54 -15.11 3.33
CA TRP A 139 20.97 -15.51 2.05
C TRP A 139 21.56 -14.74 0.86
N LYS A 140 22.35 -15.46 0.05
CA LYS A 140 22.78 -14.98 -1.27
C LYS A 140 21.71 -15.32 -2.31
N ALA A 141 21.08 -14.29 -2.88
CA ALA A 141 20.17 -14.46 -4.00
C ALA A 141 20.91 -15.13 -5.18
N ALA A 142 20.24 -16.10 -5.82
CA ALA A 142 20.72 -16.66 -7.08
C ALA A 142 20.73 -15.56 -8.17
N PRO A 143 21.60 -15.66 -9.19
CA PRO A 143 21.59 -14.71 -10.29
C PRO A 143 20.20 -14.57 -10.92
N LEU A 144 19.83 -13.34 -11.25
CA LEU A 144 18.52 -12.97 -11.73
C LEU A 144 18.57 -12.54 -13.19
N SER A 145 17.73 -13.16 -14.02
CA SER A 145 17.41 -12.69 -15.37
C SER A 145 16.07 -11.98 -15.36
N LEU A 146 16.07 -10.65 -15.42
CA LEU A 146 14.87 -9.83 -15.31
C LEU A 146 14.49 -9.22 -16.67
N VAL A 147 13.24 -9.43 -17.08
CA VAL A 147 12.63 -8.76 -18.24
C VAL A 147 11.61 -7.75 -17.72
N ALA A 148 11.93 -6.46 -17.82
CA ALA A 148 11.01 -5.38 -17.51
C ALA A 148 10.02 -5.20 -18.66
N VAL A 149 8.72 -5.29 -18.39
CA VAL A 149 7.64 -5.03 -19.35
C VAL A 149 6.97 -3.74 -18.92
N VAL A 150 7.16 -2.68 -19.67
CA VAL A 150 6.81 -1.32 -19.24
C VAL A 150 5.71 -0.75 -20.12
N ASP A 151 4.65 -0.31 -19.46
CA ASP A 151 3.63 0.52 -20.09
C ASP A 151 4.21 1.88 -20.47
N ARG A 152 3.92 2.30 -21.68
CA ARG A 152 4.23 3.63 -22.18
C ARG A 152 3.01 4.29 -22.82
N SER A 153 1.79 3.87 -22.45
CA SER A 153 0.55 4.51 -22.86
C SER A 153 0.52 6.00 -22.49
N GLY A 154 -0.41 6.75 -23.07
CA GLY A 154 -0.57 8.18 -22.81
C GLY A 154 -0.85 8.53 -21.34
N SER A 155 -1.48 7.63 -20.58
CA SER A 155 -1.74 7.83 -19.15
C SER A 155 -0.46 7.76 -18.31
N MET A 156 0.60 7.14 -18.82
CA MET A 156 1.92 7.11 -18.18
C MET A 156 2.69 8.44 -18.30
N GLU A 157 2.18 9.43 -19.04
CA GLU A 157 2.86 10.71 -19.26
C GLU A 157 3.11 11.48 -17.95
N GLY A 158 4.29 12.09 -17.83
CA GLY A 158 4.67 12.90 -16.67
C GLY A 158 5.20 12.05 -15.51
N ALA A 159 4.54 12.12 -14.35
CA ALA A 159 5.01 11.52 -13.11
C ALA A 159 5.09 9.97 -13.14
N PRO A 160 4.13 9.22 -13.72
CA PRO A 160 4.17 7.76 -13.72
C PRO A 160 5.40 7.19 -14.44
N ILE A 161 5.68 7.62 -15.67
CA ILE A 161 6.86 7.12 -16.39
C ILE A 161 8.18 7.54 -15.72
N ALA A 162 8.21 8.71 -15.08
CA ALA A 162 9.38 9.15 -14.31
C ALA A 162 9.67 8.19 -13.15
N LYS A 163 8.62 7.75 -12.44
CA LYS A 163 8.71 6.75 -11.37
C LYS A 163 9.14 5.38 -11.88
N VAL A 164 8.62 4.93 -13.02
CA VAL A 164 9.09 3.68 -13.63
C VAL A 164 10.58 3.76 -13.95
N LYS A 165 11.05 4.88 -14.52
CA LYS A 165 12.48 5.07 -14.78
C LYS A 165 13.29 5.04 -13.48
N GLU A 166 12.84 5.72 -12.43
CA GLU A 166 13.48 5.69 -11.10
C GLU A 166 13.54 4.27 -10.52
N ALA A 167 12.42 3.53 -10.54
CA ALA A 167 12.33 2.14 -10.13
C ALA A 167 13.33 1.25 -10.90
N LEU A 168 13.35 1.33 -12.23
CA LEU A 168 14.25 0.53 -13.06
C LEU A 168 15.73 0.85 -12.78
N ARG A 169 16.06 2.10 -12.45
CA ARG A 169 17.42 2.44 -12.02
C ARG A 169 17.78 1.80 -10.69
N SER A 170 16.88 1.81 -9.70
CA SER A 170 17.11 1.13 -8.42
C SER A 170 17.24 -0.38 -8.62
N VAL A 171 16.36 -1.01 -9.41
CA VAL A 171 16.48 -2.43 -9.78
C VAL A 171 17.86 -2.73 -10.36
N VAL A 172 18.28 -1.97 -11.38
CA VAL A 172 19.57 -2.18 -12.02
C VAL A 172 20.70 -1.95 -11.01
N SER A 173 20.65 -0.93 -10.16
CA SER A 173 21.71 -0.63 -9.16
C SER A 173 21.95 -1.80 -8.21
N GLN A 174 20.91 -2.54 -7.85
CA GLN A 174 20.95 -3.70 -6.97
C GLN A 174 21.37 -5.00 -7.67
N MET A 175 21.29 -5.06 -9.02
CA MET A 175 21.75 -6.20 -9.80
C MET A 175 23.28 -6.27 -9.89
N GLY A 176 23.81 -7.46 -9.62
CA GLY A 176 25.23 -7.78 -9.48
C GLY A 176 25.81 -8.64 -10.62
N GLU A 177 26.85 -9.40 -10.30
CA GLU A 177 27.53 -10.27 -11.26
C GLU A 177 26.68 -11.51 -11.59
N GLY A 178 26.55 -11.80 -12.89
CA GLY A 178 25.72 -12.91 -13.38
C GLY A 178 24.25 -12.55 -13.63
N ASP A 179 23.82 -11.37 -13.16
CA ASP A 179 22.48 -10.85 -13.41
C ASP A 179 22.35 -10.29 -14.82
N ARG A 180 21.15 -10.45 -15.39
CA ARG A 180 20.83 -10.12 -16.78
C ARG A 180 19.53 -9.33 -16.85
N PHE A 181 19.48 -8.32 -17.70
CA PHE A 181 18.37 -7.37 -17.76
C PHE A 181 17.97 -7.05 -19.20
N GLY A 182 16.67 -6.97 -19.46
CA GLY A 182 16.11 -6.51 -20.74
C GLY A 182 14.81 -5.72 -20.54
N ILE A 183 14.42 -4.97 -21.57
CA ILE A 183 13.23 -4.10 -21.56
C ILE A 183 12.35 -4.40 -22.77
N VAL A 184 11.08 -4.68 -22.50
CA VAL A 184 9.99 -4.69 -23.46
C VAL A 184 9.10 -3.49 -23.17
N LEU A 185 8.78 -2.71 -24.21
CA LEU A 185 7.83 -1.60 -24.12
C LEU A 185 6.53 -2.01 -24.80
N TYR A 186 5.41 -1.61 -24.21
CA TYR A 186 4.10 -1.78 -24.84
C TYR A 186 3.28 -0.50 -24.72
N GLY A 187 2.45 -0.29 -25.73
CA GLY A 187 1.60 0.89 -25.93
C GLY A 187 0.79 0.64 -27.20
N SER A 188 0.70 1.62 -28.10
CA SER A 188 0.13 1.39 -29.45
C SER A 188 0.89 0.31 -30.23
N ALA A 189 2.21 0.23 -30.00
CA ALA A 189 3.08 -0.80 -30.52
C ALA A 189 3.84 -1.49 -29.39
N THR A 190 4.14 -2.78 -29.57
CA THR A 190 4.90 -3.60 -28.62
C THR A 190 6.22 -4.02 -29.23
N ASN A 191 7.34 -3.75 -28.55
CA ASN A 191 8.68 -4.10 -29.03
C ASN A 191 9.66 -4.39 -27.90
N VAL A 192 10.70 -5.17 -28.22
CA VAL A 192 11.90 -5.27 -27.37
C VAL A 192 12.69 -3.98 -27.54
N HIS A 193 12.74 -3.16 -26.50
CA HIS A 193 13.47 -1.89 -26.47
C HIS A 193 14.93 -2.09 -26.12
N LEU A 194 15.20 -3.04 -25.22
CA LEU A 194 16.54 -3.49 -24.85
C LEU A 194 16.58 -5.02 -24.84
N PRO A 195 17.36 -5.67 -25.73
CA PRO A 195 17.62 -7.10 -25.65
C PRO A 195 18.23 -7.48 -24.30
N VAL A 196 17.90 -8.67 -23.79
CA VAL A 196 18.46 -9.13 -22.51
C VAL A 196 19.98 -9.26 -22.61
N MET A 197 20.69 -8.65 -21.65
CA MET A 197 22.15 -8.63 -21.60
C MET A 197 22.68 -8.66 -20.17
N ASP A 198 23.95 -9.01 -19.99
CA ASP A 198 24.61 -9.00 -18.67
C ASP A 198 24.66 -7.57 -18.11
N VAL A 199 24.19 -7.39 -16.87
CA VAL A 199 24.22 -6.10 -16.17
C VAL A 199 25.67 -5.68 -15.90
N ALA A 200 26.48 -6.63 -15.43
CA ALA A 200 27.91 -6.43 -15.27
C ALA A 200 28.54 -6.08 -16.64
N GLY A 201 29.23 -4.95 -16.69
CA GLY A 201 29.88 -4.44 -17.91
C GLY A 201 28.98 -3.61 -18.84
N HIS A 202 27.65 -3.67 -18.71
CA HIS A 202 26.72 -2.92 -19.59
C HIS A 202 25.75 -1.99 -18.84
N ARG A 203 25.93 -1.80 -17.53
CA ARG A 203 25.12 -0.91 -16.70
C ARG A 203 24.87 0.47 -17.33
N GLY A 204 25.90 1.09 -17.91
CA GLY A 204 25.78 2.39 -18.56
C GLY A 204 24.84 2.40 -19.77
N ASP A 205 24.83 1.32 -20.56
CA ASP A 205 23.96 1.20 -21.75
C ASP A 205 22.53 0.87 -21.35
N ILE A 206 22.35 0.05 -20.31
CA ILE A 206 21.04 -0.22 -19.70
C ILE A 206 20.41 1.09 -19.19
N LEU A 207 21.17 1.90 -18.44
CA LEU A 207 20.68 3.18 -17.92
C LEU A 207 20.28 4.16 -19.04
N LYS A 208 21.05 4.22 -20.12
CA LYS A 208 20.68 5.03 -21.31
C LYS A 208 19.39 4.52 -21.96
N ALA A 209 19.19 3.22 -22.05
CA ALA A 209 17.98 2.63 -22.61
C ALA A 209 16.75 2.96 -21.74
N ILE A 210 16.88 2.93 -20.41
CA ILE A 210 15.83 3.37 -19.47
C ILE A 210 15.50 4.85 -19.72
N ASP A 211 16.53 5.69 -19.86
CA ASP A 211 16.35 7.13 -20.10
C ASP A 211 15.63 7.45 -21.39
N SER A 212 15.88 6.66 -22.43
CA SER A 212 15.30 6.87 -23.75
C SER A 212 13.85 6.42 -23.87
N ILE A 213 13.23 5.81 -22.85
CA ILE A 213 11.82 5.39 -22.92
C ILE A 213 10.93 6.62 -23.17
N GLN A 214 10.10 6.54 -24.21
CA GLN A 214 9.15 7.58 -24.63
C GLN A 214 7.72 7.04 -24.59
N ILE A 215 6.77 7.95 -24.38
CA ILE A 215 5.33 7.67 -24.39
C ILE A 215 4.82 7.38 -25.81
N ASP A 216 3.85 6.49 -25.93
CA ASP A 216 3.15 6.09 -27.15
C ASP A 216 1.74 5.55 -26.89
N GLY A 217 0.78 6.47 -27.03
CA GLY A 217 -0.60 6.19 -27.40
C GLY A 217 -1.35 5.22 -26.50
N ALA A 218 -2.01 4.22 -27.09
CA ALA A 218 -2.98 3.37 -26.38
C ALA A 218 -2.31 2.28 -25.53
N THR A 219 -3.09 1.61 -24.68
CA THR A 219 -2.62 0.48 -23.86
C THR A 219 -2.92 -0.85 -24.55
N TYR A 220 -1.91 -1.69 -24.78
CA TYR A 220 -2.11 -3.07 -25.26
C TYR A 220 -1.36 -4.11 -24.42
N LEU A 221 -1.83 -4.26 -23.18
CA LEU A 221 -1.22 -5.09 -22.14
C LEU A 221 -0.99 -6.55 -22.56
N GLU A 222 -1.98 -7.21 -23.19
CA GLU A 222 -1.88 -8.62 -23.58
C GLU A 222 -0.74 -8.88 -24.58
N ALA A 223 -0.51 -7.95 -25.52
CA ALA A 223 0.61 -8.01 -26.45
C ALA A 223 1.95 -7.77 -25.74
N GLY A 224 1.99 -6.79 -24.83
CA GLY A 224 3.14 -6.52 -23.96
C GLY A 224 3.57 -7.73 -23.17
N LEU A 225 2.63 -8.35 -22.46
CA LEU A 225 2.87 -9.52 -21.63
C LEU A 225 3.27 -10.74 -22.47
N LYS A 226 2.63 -10.95 -23.62
CA LYS A 226 3.01 -12.00 -24.59
C LYS A 226 4.46 -11.86 -25.06
N LEU A 227 4.87 -10.66 -25.49
CA LEU A 227 6.24 -10.42 -25.94
C LEU A 227 7.25 -10.50 -24.79
N GLY A 228 6.86 -10.01 -23.60
CA GLY A 228 7.64 -10.15 -22.38
C GLY A 228 7.95 -11.61 -22.07
N TYR A 229 6.93 -12.47 -22.05
CA TYR A 229 7.12 -13.91 -21.83
C TYR A 229 7.92 -14.57 -22.94
N GLN A 230 7.71 -14.22 -24.21
CA GLN A 230 8.54 -14.73 -25.31
C GLN A 230 10.01 -14.38 -25.12
N THR A 231 10.29 -13.15 -24.69
CA THR A 231 11.64 -12.67 -24.39
C THR A 231 12.25 -13.43 -23.21
N ALA A 232 11.48 -13.61 -22.13
CA ALA A 232 11.91 -14.38 -20.95
C ALA A 232 12.16 -15.86 -21.30
N TYR A 233 11.32 -16.48 -22.13
CA TYR A 233 11.53 -17.87 -22.56
C TYR A 233 12.78 -18.04 -23.44
N ALA A 234 13.10 -17.04 -24.27
CA ALA A 234 14.32 -17.04 -25.05
C ALA A 234 15.58 -16.87 -24.18
N GLU A 235 15.44 -16.23 -23.02
CA GLU A 235 16.50 -16.01 -22.05
C GLU A 235 16.76 -17.22 -21.14
N LEU A 236 15.76 -18.09 -20.89
CA LEU A 236 15.90 -19.26 -20.00
C LEU A 236 17.20 -20.08 -20.19
N PRO A 237 17.68 -20.37 -21.42
CA PRO A 237 18.93 -21.13 -21.61
C PRO A 237 20.21 -20.37 -21.21
N GLN A 238 20.16 -19.04 -21.14
CA GLN A 238 21.30 -18.17 -20.79
C GLN A 238 21.28 -17.77 -19.31
N SER A 239 20.12 -17.83 -18.67
CA SER A 239 19.96 -17.52 -17.25
C SER A 239 20.84 -18.41 -16.36
N LYS A 240 21.56 -17.79 -15.42
CA LYS A 240 22.37 -18.48 -14.41
C LYS A 240 21.60 -18.73 -13.09
N GLY A 241 20.33 -18.34 -13.06
CA GLY A 241 19.44 -18.54 -11.92
C GLY A 241 17.98 -18.29 -12.32
N LYS A 242 17.25 -17.52 -11.52
CA LYS A 242 15.80 -17.31 -11.73
C LYS A 242 15.54 -16.36 -12.89
N THR A 243 14.50 -16.64 -13.67
CA THR A 243 14.01 -15.71 -14.71
C THR A 243 12.70 -15.10 -14.25
N ARG A 244 12.59 -13.79 -14.34
CA ARG A 244 11.42 -13.05 -13.84
C ARG A 244 10.98 -11.98 -14.82
N LEU A 245 9.67 -11.91 -15.02
CA LEU A 245 9.02 -10.82 -15.73
C LEU A 245 8.52 -9.81 -14.70
N MET A 246 8.85 -8.53 -14.91
CA MET A 246 8.42 -7.44 -14.04
C MET A 246 7.58 -6.46 -14.86
N LEU A 247 6.26 -6.50 -14.65
CA LEU A 247 5.28 -5.69 -15.37
C LEU A 247 5.05 -4.37 -14.63
N PHE A 248 5.19 -3.24 -15.31
CA PHE A 248 4.86 -1.91 -14.81
C PHE A 248 3.67 -1.37 -15.60
N THR A 249 2.57 -1.07 -14.92
CA THR A 249 1.30 -0.65 -15.53
C THR A 249 0.55 0.32 -14.61
N ASP A 250 -0.15 1.30 -15.21
CA ASP A 250 -1.10 2.19 -14.54
C ASP A 250 -2.56 1.78 -14.81
N GLU A 251 -2.79 0.61 -15.39
CA GLU A 251 -4.13 0.02 -15.59
C GLU A 251 -4.28 -1.34 -14.88
N ASN A 252 -5.50 -1.63 -14.41
CA ASN A 252 -5.88 -2.92 -13.81
C ASN A 252 -6.00 -4.03 -14.88
N PRO A 253 -5.17 -5.08 -14.85
CA PRO A 253 -5.31 -6.22 -15.76
C PRO A 253 -6.68 -6.89 -15.62
N ASN A 254 -7.30 -7.26 -16.75
CA ASN A 254 -8.54 -8.04 -16.73
C ASN A 254 -8.26 -9.50 -16.36
N VAL A 255 -8.35 -9.79 -15.06
CA VAL A 255 -8.15 -11.13 -14.50
C VAL A 255 -9.28 -12.12 -14.78
N GLY A 256 -10.44 -11.64 -15.24
CA GLY A 256 -11.59 -12.47 -15.62
C GLY A 256 -11.47 -13.08 -17.02
N ASN A 257 -10.53 -12.61 -17.83
CA ASN A 257 -10.26 -13.16 -19.15
C ASN A 257 -9.59 -14.53 -19.04
N THR A 258 -10.33 -15.59 -19.39
CA THR A 258 -9.86 -16.99 -19.38
C THR A 258 -9.26 -17.43 -20.71
N SER A 259 -9.16 -16.54 -21.70
CA SER A 259 -8.47 -16.85 -22.95
C SER A 259 -7.00 -17.18 -22.69
N ALA A 260 -6.37 -17.93 -23.59
CA ALA A 260 -4.94 -18.23 -23.51
C ALA A 260 -4.05 -16.98 -23.58
N GLU A 261 -4.59 -15.87 -24.09
CA GLU A 261 -3.92 -14.56 -24.14
C GLU A 261 -4.24 -13.68 -22.92
N GLY A 262 -5.15 -14.13 -22.05
CA GLY A 262 -5.52 -13.43 -20.82
C GLY A 262 -4.38 -13.43 -19.80
N PHE A 263 -4.36 -12.37 -18.98
CA PHE A 263 -3.31 -12.09 -18.00
C PHE A 263 -2.98 -13.28 -17.10
N MET A 264 -3.99 -13.87 -16.44
CA MET A 264 -3.77 -14.99 -15.51
C MET A 264 -3.36 -16.28 -16.23
N ALA A 265 -3.82 -16.52 -17.46
CA ALA A 265 -3.42 -17.69 -18.23
C ALA A 265 -1.94 -17.59 -18.64
N GLN A 266 -1.49 -16.39 -19.04
CA GLN A 266 -0.09 -16.13 -19.34
C GLN A 266 0.79 -16.22 -18.09
N ALA A 267 0.35 -15.68 -16.95
CA ALA A 267 1.05 -15.79 -15.67
C ALA A 267 1.28 -17.25 -15.26
N SER A 268 0.23 -18.06 -15.27
CA SER A 268 0.30 -19.49 -14.94
C SER A 268 1.15 -20.27 -15.93
N ALA A 269 1.05 -19.98 -17.23
CA ALA A 269 1.88 -20.63 -18.25
C ALA A 269 3.37 -20.26 -18.14
N GLY A 270 3.66 -19.00 -17.80
CA GLY A 270 5.01 -18.51 -17.50
C GLY A 270 5.61 -19.22 -16.30
N SER A 271 4.85 -19.27 -15.21
CA SER A 271 5.21 -19.96 -13.99
C SER A 271 5.55 -21.43 -14.22
N ALA A 272 4.70 -22.17 -14.94
CA ALA A 272 4.92 -23.57 -15.29
C ALA A 272 6.19 -23.80 -16.14
N ARG A 273 6.72 -22.75 -16.78
CA ARG A 273 7.97 -22.78 -17.56
C ARG A 273 9.16 -22.17 -16.81
N GLY A 274 9.00 -21.85 -15.52
CA GLY A 274 10.06 -21.31 -14.67
C GLY A 274 10.25 -19.79 -14.76
N VAL A 275 9.26 -19.06 -15.27
CA VAL A 275 9.28 -17.58 -15.35
C VAL A 275 8.28 -17.00 -14.36
N GLY A 276 8.78 -16.41 -13.26
CA GLY A 276 7.95 -15.71 -12.27
C GLY A 276 7.42 -14.37 -12.79
N LEU A 277 6.39 -13.84 -12.14
CA LEU A 277 5.74 -12.57 -12.48
C LEU A 277 5.71 -11.64 -11.26
N THR A 278 6.31 -10.46 -11.36
CA THR A 278 6.01 -9.34 -10.47
C THR A 278 5.20 -8.32 -11.24
N THR A 279 4.04 -7.94 -10.71
CA THR A 279 3.22 -6.84 -11.24
C THR A 279 3.39 -5.62 -10.34
N ILE A 280 3.64 -4.47 -10.92
CA ILE A 280 3.82 -3.19 -10.23
C ILE A 280 2.82 -2.19 -10.78
N GLY A 281 1.92 -1.74 -9.93
CA GLY A 281 0.99 -0.66 -10.21
C GLY A 281 1.67 0.67 -10.04
N VAL A 282 1.50 1.59 -10.99
CA VAL A 282 2.09 2.93 -10.92
C VAL A 282 0.97 3.95 -10.83
N GLY A 283 0.81 4.58 -9.67
CA GLY A 283 -0.23 5.58 -9.45
C GLY A 283 -1.68 5.07 -9.44
N VAL A 284 -1.92 3.76 -9.60
CA VAL A 284 -3.20 3.06 -9.42
C VAL A 284 -3.16 1.94 -8.38
N HIS A 285 -4.10 1.97 -7.42
CA HIS A 285 -4.29 0.87 -6.49
C HIS A 285 -5.13 -0.24 -7.14
N TYR A 286 -4.63 -1.47 -7.01
CA TYR A 286 -5.31 -2.68 -7.45
C TYR A 286 -6.27 -3.18 -6.36
N ASP A 287 -7.39 -3.74 -6.79
CA ASP A 287 -8.31 -4.39 -5.86
C ASP A 287 -7.73 -5.69 -5.25
N GLY A 288 -8.26 -6.10 -4.11
CA GLY A 288 -7.84 -7.34 -3.43
C GLY A 288 -8.08 -8.60 -4.26
N ALA A 289 -9.00 -8.57 -5.23
CA ALA A 289 -9.29 -9.70 -6.10
C ALA A 289 -8.16 -9.97 -7.10
N LEU A 290 -7.57 -8.93 -7.68
CA LEU A 290 -6.38 -9.01 -8.51
C LEU A 290 -5.17 -9.48 -7.69
N ALA A 291 -4.96 -8.91 -6.49
CA ALA A 291 -3.91 -9.35 -5.59
C ALA A 291 -4.00 -10.85 -5.29
N ALA A 292 -5.18 -11.34 -4.87
CA ALA A 292 -5.43 -12.75 -4.61
C ALA A 292 -5.15 -13.63 -5.85
N ARG A 293 -5.59 -13.20 -7.03
CA ARG A 293 -5.37 -13.98 -8.26
C ARG A 293 -3.90 -14.03 -8.64
N VAL A 294 -3.17 -12.91 -8.64
CA VAL A 294 -1.73 -12.89 -8.94
C VAL A 294 -0.98 -13.80 -7.97
N SER A 295 -1.29 -13.72 -6.68
CA SER A 295 -0.63 -14.50 -5.63
C SER A 295 -1.02 -15.98 -5.61
N SER A 296 -2.12 -16.35 -6.28
CA SER A 296 -2.46 -17.76 -6.52
C SER A 296 -1.56 -18.41 -7.57
N ALA A 297 -0.97 -17.63 -8.49
CA ALA A 297 -0.03 -18.15 -9.48
C ALA A 297 1.37 -18.35 -8.84
N PRO A 298 2.00 -19.52 -8.98
CA PRO A 298 3.36 -19.71 -8.47
C PRO A 298 4.34 -18.72 -9.14
N GLY A 299 5.25 -18.13 -8.37
CA GLY A 299 6.14 -17.06 -8.78
C GLY A 299 5.46 -15.70 -8.96
N GLY A 300 4.15 -15.57 -8.68
CA GLY A 300 3.37 -14.34 -8.78
C GLY A 300 3.53 -13.44 -7.55
N ASN A 301 3.71 -12.13 -7.75
CA ASN A 301 3.63 -11.13 -6.70
C ASN A 301 3.13 -9.78 -7.24
N LEU A 302 2.57 -8.93 -6.37
CA LEU A 302 1.96 -7.65 -6.71
C LEU A 302 2.48 -6.55 -5.77
N PHE A 303 2.91 -5.42 -6.34
CA PHE A 303 3.37 -4.25 -5.61
C PHE A 303 2.78 -2.97 -6.21
N PHE A 304 2.92 -1.87 -5.48
CA PHE A 304 2.40 -0.57 -5.87
C PHE A 304 3.42 0.55 -5.65
N ILE A 305 3.54 1.47 -6.61
CA ILE A 305 4.29 2.72 -6.51
C ILE A 305 3.28 3.88 -6.44
N GLU A 306 3.22 4.52 -5.28
CA GLU A 306 2.37 5.69 -5.00
C GLU A 306 2.77 6.92 -5.83
N GLN A 307 1.88 7.91 -6.00
CA GLN A 307 2.12 9.09 -6.85
C GLN A 307 3.03 10.15 -6.22
N ASP A 308 3.09 10.23 -4.91
CA ASP A 308 3.85 11.21 -4.14
C ASP A 308 5.18 10.65 -3.61
N ARG A 309 5.30 9.33 -3.50
CA ARG A 309 6.52 8.66 -3.02
C ARG A 309 7.57 8.43 -4.10
N ARG A 310 8.85 8.46 -3.72
CA ARG A 310 9.94 8.06 -4.62
C ARG A 310 9.89 6.55 -4.86
N ALA A 311 10.08 6.14 -6.10
CA ALA A 311 9.98 4.73 -6.46
C ALA A 311 11.18 3.92 -5.95
N ASP A 312 12.35 4.55 -5.79
CA ASP A 312 13.55 3.88 -5.30
C ASP A 312 13.41 3.36 -3.87
N GLU A 313 12.73 4.08 -2.97
CA GLU A 313 12.48 3.63 -1.59
C GLU A 313 11.77 2.27 -1.53
N LEU A 314 10.80 2.02 -2.42
CA LEU A 314 10.13 0.74 -2.51
C LEU A 314 11.12 -0.37 -2.90
N PHE A 315 11.91 -0.14 -3.95
CA PHE A 315 12.82 -1.16 -4.46
C PHE A 315 14.01 -1.38 -3.53
N ASP A 316 14.53 -0.35 -2.88
CA ASP A 316 15.63 -0.48 -1.92
C ASP A 316 15.24 -1.35 -0.74
N LYS A 317 13.95 -1.32 -0.34
CA LYS A 317 13.40 -2.15 0.73
C LYS A 317 12.94 -3.53 0.26
N GLU A 318 12.21 -3.60 -0.84
CA GLU A 318 11.42 -4.78 -1.22
C GLU A 318 12.00 -5.58 -2.39
N PHE A 319 13.04 -5.10 -3.11
CA PHE A 319 13.53 -5.80 -4.29
C PHE A 319 14.05 -7.21 -3.99
N ARG A 320 14.69 -7.40 -2.83
CA ARG A 320 15.08 -8.75 -2.37
C ARG A 320 13.86 -9.63 -2.13
N ASN A 321 12.80 -9.09 -1.53
CA ASN A 321 11.55 -9.81 -1.29
C ASN A 321 10.85 -10.15 -2.61
N MET A 322 10.86 -9.25 -3.60
CA MET A 322 10.30 -9.46 -4.94
C MET A 322 10.96 -10.62 -5.70
N THR A 323 12.21 -10.96 -5.38
CA THR A 323 13.06 -11.84 -6.19
C THR A 323 13.55 -13.09 -5.45
N SER A 324 13.38 -13.15 -4.13
CA SER A 324 13.81 -14.27 -3.27
C SER A 324 12.67 -15.21 -2.94
N GLU A 325 12.29 -16.03 -3.91
CA GLU A 325 11.32 -17.13 -3.71
C GLU A 325 11.93 -18.22 -2.81
N VAL A 326 11.21 -18.57 -1.75
CA VAL A 326 11.62 -19.60 -0.78
C VAL A 326 10.96 -20.93 -1.07
N ALA A 327 9.67 -20.89 -1.43
CA ALA A 327 8.91 -22.08 -1.75
C ALA A 327 7.72 -21.77 -2.67
N GLN A 328 7.20 -22.82 -3.28
CA GLN A 328 6.08 -22.79 -4.21
C GLN A 328 5.03 -23.83 -3.82
N ASN A 329 3.80 -23.67 -4.34
CA ASN A 329 2.68 -24.61 -4.15
C ASN A 329 2.43 -24.95 -2.68
N ILE A 330 2.36 -23.92 -1.85
CA ILE A 330 2.15 -24.07 -0.42
C ILE A 330 0.68 -24.41 -0.20
N ALA A 331 0.42 -25.56 0.38
CA ALA A 331 -0.91 -26.03 0.73
C ALA A 331 -0.96 -26.22 2.25
N ILE A 332 -1.88 -25.51 2.89
CA ILE A 332 -2.13 -25.59 4.33
C ILE A 332 -3.55 -26.11 4.51
N SER A 333 -3.73 -27.17 5.27
CA SER A 333 -5.05 -27.67 5.64
C SER A 333 -5.23 -27.59 7.15
N MET A 334 -6.34 -27.00 7.58
CA MET A 334 -6.73 -26.80 8.97
C MET A 334 -8.02 -27.58 9.23
N THR A 335 -7.94 -28.57 10.10
CA THR A 335 -9.07 -29.45 10.43
C THR A 335 -9.46 -29.24 11.89
N PRO A 336 -10.65 -28.68 12.17
CA PRO A 336 -11.14 -28.53 13.53
C PRO A 336 -11.58 -29.89 14.11
N PRO A 337 -11.59 -30.05 15.45
CA PRO A 337 -12.11 -31.24 16.10
C PRO A 337 -13.64 -31.32 15.96
N GLU A 338 -14.20 -32.50 16.19
CA GLU A 338 -15.65 -32.71 16.10
C GLU A 338 -16.42 -31.75 17.02
N GLY A 339 -17.46 -31.11 16.48
CA GLY A 339 -18.30 -30.16 17.22
C GLY A 339 -17.81 -28.71 17.17
N TYR A 340 -16.61 -28.48 16.63
CA TYR A 340 -16.10 -27.15 16.31
C TYR A 340 -16.10 -26.94 14.79
N ALA A 341 -16.22 -25.68 14.39
CA ALA A 341 -16.03 -25.24 13.02
C ALA A 341 -15.08 -24.03 12.98
N ILE A 342 -14.31 -23.92 11.91
CA ILE A 342 -13.55 -22.71 11.59
C ILE A 342 -14.57 -21.65 11.16
N THR A 343 -14.71 -20.60 11.97
CA THR A 343 -15.70 -19.53 11.78
C THR A 343 -15.11 -18.28 11.14
N GLY A 344 -13.78 -18.20 11.05
CA GLY A 344 -13.05 -17.14 10.37
C GLY A 344 -11.59 -17.55 10.12
N VAL A 345 -11.02 -17.05 9.03
CA VAL A 345 -9.59 -17.14 8.72
C VAL A 345 -9.12 -15.75 8.30
N PHE A 346 -7.98 -15.32 8.81
CA PHE A 346 -7.42 -13.98 8.67
C PHE A 346 -5.94 -14.07 8.31
N GLY A 347 -5.42 -13.05 7.62
CA GLY A 347 -4.05 -13.08 7.06
C GLY A 347 -3.93 -13.87 5.75
N VAL A 348 -5.06 -14.29 5.18
CA VAL A 348 -5.15 -14.98 3.89
C VAL A 348 -6.30 -14.36 3.07
N PRO A 349 -6.07 -13.98 1.80
CA PRO A 349 -7.12 -13.50 0.93
C PRO A 349 -8.23 -14.53 0.70
N ASP A 350 -9.49 -14.08 0.73
CA ASP A 350 -10.69 -14.91 0.55
C ASP A 350 -10.67 -15.82 -0.70
N GLY A 351 -9.95 -15.40 -1.75
CA GLY A 351 -9.85 -16.14 -3.02
C GLY A 351 -8.96 -17.39 -2.98
N LEU A 352 -8.28 -17.66 -1.87
CA LEU A 352 -7.27 -18.72 -1.76
C LEU A 352 -7.67 -19.86 -0.83
N MET A 353 -8.88 -19.80 -0.33
CA MET A 353 -9.42 -20.74 0.64
C MET A 353 -10.49 -21.61 -0.01
N THR A 354 -10.50 -22.88 0.38
CA THR A 354 -11.58 -23.81 0.07
C THR A 354 -12.01 -24.51 1.36
N GLN A 355 -13.29 -24.76 1.52
CA GLN A 355 -13.82 -25.48 2.67
C GLN A 355 -14.44 -26.80 2.21
N ALA A 356 -13.98 -27.89 2.81
CA ALA A 356 -14.53 -29.22 2.59
C ALA A 356 -15.80 -29.45 3.44
N GLN A 357 -16.59 -30.46 3.08
CA GLN A 357 -17.85 -30.78 3.77
C GLN A 357 -17.64 -31.21 5.24
N ASP A 358 -16.45 -31.67 5.57
CA ASP A 358 -16.06 -32.09 6.93
C ASP A 358 -15.59 -30.91 7.81
N GLY A 359 -15.64 -29.67 7.30
CA GLY A 359 -15.21 -28.46 8.01
C GLY A 359 -13.74 -28.12 7.84
N THR A 360 -12.94 -28.96 7.15
CA THR A 360 -11.54 -28.67 6.85
C THR A 360 -11.44 -27.44 5.94
N VAL A 361 -10.65 -26.45 6.34
CA VAL A 361 -10.32 -25.29 5.50
C VAL A 361 -8.92 -25.48 4.93
N SER A 362 -8.80 -25.40 3.61
CA SER A 362 -7.53 -25.49 2.90
C SER A 362 -7.18 -24.16 2.24
N VAL A 363 -5.97 -23.69 2.52
CA VAL A 363 -5.37 -22.47 1.96
C VAL A 363 -4.31 -22.89 0.94
N THR A 364 -4.36 -22.34 -0.27
CA THR A 364 -3.33 -22.56 -1.30
C THR A 364 -2.64 -21.26 -1.67
N ILE A 365 -1.34 -21.19 -1.40
CA ILE A 365 -0.49 -20.04 -1.69
C ILE A 365 0.47 -20.43 -2.81
N GLY A 366 0.48 -19.65 -3.90
CA GLY A 366 1.32 -19.95 -5.05
C GLY A 366 2.81 -19.94 -4.70
N THR A 367 3.26 -18.93 -3.96
CA THR A 367 4.68 -18.75 -3.60
C THR A 367 4.88 -18.00 -2.30
N ALA A 368 5.92 -18.42 -1.58
CA ALA A 368 6.47 -17.76 -0.43
C ALA A 368 7.69 -16.93 -0.80
N PHE A 369 7.75 -15.72 -0.27
CA PHE A 369 8.91 -14.85 -0.36
C PHE A 369 9.52 -14.66 1.03
N LEU A 370 10.84 -14.45 1.09
CA LEU A 370 11.48 -13.99 2.33
C LEU A 370 10.88 -12.64 2.74
N SER A 371 10.57 -12.50 4.02
CA SER A 371 10.10 -11.26 4.63
C SER A 371 10.82 -11.05 5.95
N THR A 372 11.04 -9.78 6.30
CA THR A 372 11.60 -9.34 7.59
C THR A 372 10.55 -9.13 8.67
N ASN A 373 9.27 -9.02 8.28
CA ASN A 373 8.16 -8.82 9.21
C ASN A 373 7.32 -10.10 9.27
N GLY A 374 7.21 -10.67 10.47
CA GLY A 374 6.45 -11.87 10.81
C GLY A 374 5.02 -11.86 10.30
N GLY A 375 4.72 -12.65 9.26
CA GLY A 375 3.35 -12.91 8.81
C GLY A 375 2.77 -14.15 9.48
N GLY A 376 1.46 -14.17 9.73
CA GLY A 376 0.76 -15.32 10.31
C GLY A 376 -0.63 -15.52 9.72
N ILE A 377 -1.12 -16.75 9.80
CA ILE A 377 -2.52 -17.09 9.49
C ILE A 377 -3.25 -17.27 10.81
N TYR A 378 -4.34 -16.56 10.99
CA TYR A 378 -5.15 -16.63 12.21
C TYR A 378 -6.50 -17.23 11.90
N ALA A 379 -6.97 -18.14 12.74
CA ALA A 379 -8.27 -18.78 12.60
C ALA A 379 -9.08 -18.61 13.88
N THR A 380 -10.38 -18.37 13.73
CA THR A 380 -11.32 -18.50 14.85
C THR A 380 -12.08 -19.80 14.77
N LEU A 381 -12.28 -20.42 15.94
CA LEU A 381 -13.06 -21.64 16.09
C LEU A 381 -14.29 -21.34 16.92
N GLY A 382 -15.45 -21.74 16.41
CA GLY A 382 -16.72 -21.63 17.10
C GLY A 382 -17.51 -22.92 17.03
N ARG A 383 -18.79 -22.84 17.41
CA ARG A 383 -19.69 -23.99 17.33
C ARG A 383 -19.96 -24.35 15.87
N ASP A 384 -19.92 -25.65 15.55
CA ASP A 384 -20.42 -26.14 14.27
C ASP A 384 -21.91 -25.81 14.10
N SER A 385 -22.24 -25.13 13.00
CA SER A 385 -23.59 -24.71 12.64
C SER A 385 -24.58 -25.88 12.53
N THR A 386 -24.12 -27.08 12.13
CA THR A 386 -24.96 -28.29 12.07
C THR A 386 -25.41 -28.74 13.46
N ARG A 387 -24.70 -28.29 14.51
CA ARG A 387 -24.96 -28.55 15.93
C ARG A 387 -25.40 -27.29 16.67
N SER A 388 -25.93 -26.29 15.98
CA SER A 388 -26.36 -25.00 16.57
C SER A 388 -27.28 -25.13 17.79
N HIS A 389 -28.10 -26.19 17.85
CA HIS A 389 -29.02 -26.50 18.94
C HIS A 389 -28.40 -27.21 20.16
N LEU A 390 -27.13 -27.65 20.07
CA LEU A 390 -26.40 -28.29 21.16
C LEU A 390 -25.43 -27.30 21.82
N PRO A 391 -25.12 -27.43 23.11
CA PRO A 391 -24.06 -26.64 23.74
C PRO A 391 -22.71 -26.91 23.06
N LEU A 392 -21.78 -25.96 23.16
CA LEU A 392 -20.42 -26.15 22.67
C LEU A 392 -19.78 -27.35 23.40
N ALA A 393 -19.13 -28.24 22.66
CA ALA A 393 -18.51 -29.43 23.25
C ALA A 393 -17.40 -28.98 24.23
N PRO A 394 -17.43 -29.43 25.50
CA PRO A 394 -16.37 -29.12 26.45
C PRO A 394 -15.06 -29.74 25.98
N LEU A 395 -13.98 -28.98 26.08
CA LEU A 395 -12.63 -29.41 25.78
C LEU A 395 -11.83 -29.41 27.09
N ASP A 396 -11.17 -30.54 27.35
CA ASP A 396 -10.26 -30.68 28.50
C ASP A 396 -8.94 -29.93 28.19
N PRO A 397 -8.30 -29.27 29.17
CA PRO A 397 -7.00 -28.62 28.97
C PRO A 397 -5.99 -29.55 28.28
N GLY A 398 -5.26 -29.01 27.29
CA GLY A 398 -4.33 -29.78 26.46
C GLY A 398 -4.99 -30.61 25.35
N SER A 399 -6.32 -30.62 25.23
CA SER A 399 -7.00 -31.30 24.12
C SER A 399 -6.72 -30.63 22.77
N PRO A 400 -6.73 -31.38 21.65
CA PRO A 400 -6.56 -30.83 20.31
C PRO A 400 -7.64 -29.79 19.97
N LEU A 401 -7.22 -28.62 19.49
CA LEU A 401 -8.07 -27.54 18.97
C LEU A 401 -8.04 -27.44 17.45
N LEU A 402 -6.90 -27.74 16.82
CA LEU A 402 -6.75 -27.63 15.38
C LEU A 402 -5.62 -28.53 14.90
N ASP A 403 -5.92 -29.45 13.98
CA ASP A 403 -4.90 -30.19 13.25
C ASP A 403 -4.53 -29.41 11.99
N VAL A 404 -3.23 -29.16 11.80
CA VAL A 404 -2.68 -28.38 10.69
C VAL A 404 -1.66 -29.21 9.94
N THR A 405 -1.81 -29.30 8.63
CA THR A 405 -0.82 -29.89 7.73
C THR A 405 -0.33 -28.86 6.73
N LEU A 406 0.98 -28.85 6.50
CA LEU A 406 1.66 -28.01 5.53
C LEU A 406 2.34 -28.90 4.49
N ALA A 407 2.18 -28.58 3.21
CA ALA A 407 2.96 -29.12 2.10
C ALA A 407 3.47 -27.97 1.24
N TYR A 408 4.69 -28.11 0.70
CA TYR A 408 5.31 -27.11 -0.18
C TYR A 408 6.36 -27.75 -1.08
N VAL A 409 6.79 -27.01 -2.11
CA VAL A 409 7.97 -27.31 -2.92
C VAL A 409 9.03 -26.27 -2.63
N ASP A 410 10.18 -26.69 -2.12
CA ASP A 410 11.32 -25.80 -1.85
C ASP A 410 11.83 -25.17 -3.16
N ALA A 411 11.87 -23.84 -3.23
CA ALA A 411 12.16 -23.13 -4.48
C ALA A 411 13.63 -23.19 -4.89
N ILE A 412 14.53 -23.59 -3.99
CA ILE A 412 15.97 -23.74 -4.25
C ILE A 412 16.27 -25.13 -4.78
N THR A 413 15.84 -26.14 -4.04
CA THR A 413 16.19 -27.54 -4.25
C THR A 413 15.19 -28.27 -5.14
N GLY A 414 13.99 -27.71 -5.32
CA GLY A 414 12.89 -28.33 -6.04
C GLY A 414 12.30 -29.55 -5.33
N LYS A 415 12.69 -29.80 -4.07
CA LYS A 415 12.21 -30.94 -3.29
C LYS A 415 10.89 -30.61 -2.62
N GLU A 416 10.00 -31.60 -2.55
CA GLU A 416 8.80 -31.52 -1.72
C GLU A 416 9.20 -31.54 -0.24
N GLY A 417 8.54 -30.69 0.53
CA GLY A 417 8.66 -30.59 1.99
C GLY A 417 7.28 -30.46 2.62
N GLY A 418 7.22 -30.63 3.93
CA GLY A 418 5.97 -30.51 4.67
C GLY A 418 6.15 -30.64 6.16
N ASP A 419 5.12 -30.24 6.89
CA ASP A 419 5.09 -30.33 8.34
C ASP A 419 3.67 -30.61 8.84
N ARG A 420 3.54 -31.09 10.08
CA ARG A 420 2.24 -31.27 10.74
C ARG A 420 2.32 -30.79 12.17
N LEU A 421 1.30 -30.03 12.57
CA LEU A 421 1.13 -29.52 13.90
C LEU A 421 -0.28 -29.81 14.41
N THR A 422 -0.40 -30.16 15.68
CA THR A 422 -1.68 -30.13 16.39
C THR A 422 -1.61 -29.00 17.41
N VAL A 423 -2.40 -27.96 17.20
CA VAL A 423 -2.56 -26.89 18.18
C VAL A 423 -3.51 -27.39 19.27
N THR A 424 -3.09 -27.30 20.52
CA THR A 424 -3.88 -27.75 21.67
C THR A 424 -4.48 -26.57 22.43
N GLN A 425 -5.44 -26.86 23.30
CA GLN A 425 -5.98 -25.88 24.24
C GLN A 425 -4.84 -25.29 25.11
N PRO A 426 -4.80 -23.96 25.27
CA PRO A 426 -3.74 -23.30 26.04
C PRO A 426 -3.77 -23.71 27.51
N GLU A 427 -2.59 -24.00 28.05
CA GLU A 427 -2.37 -24.32 29.47
C GLU A 427 -1.86 -23.11 30.28
N GLY A 428 -1.59 -21.99 29.62
CA GLY A 428 -1.00 -20.77 30.20
C GLY A 428 -1.45 -19.48 29.52
N PRO A 429 -0.86 -18.32 29.87
CA PRO A 429 -1.18 -17.05 29.23
C PRO A 429 -0.82 -17.10 27.74
N ALA A 430 -1.62 -16.40 26.93
CA ALA A 430 -1.37 -16.28 25.50
C ALA A 430 -0.03 -15.55 25.23
N PRO A 431 0.71 -15.91 24.17
CA PRO A 431 1.82 -15.10 23.70
C PRO A 431 1.37 -13.67 23.38
N ALA A 432 2.17 -12.67 23.78
CA ALA A 432 1.84 -11.26 23.56
C ALA A 432 1.58 -10.91 22.08
N ARG A 433 2.32 -11.55 21.15
CA ARG A 433 2.12 -11.38 19.70
C ARG A 433 0.83 -12.00 19.18
N LEU A 434 0.35 -13.08 19.81
CA LEU A 434 -0.95 -13.68 19.46
C LEU A 434 -2.11 -12.78 19.93
N ASP A 435 -1.98 -12.21 21.12
CA ASP A 435 -2.95 -11.26 21.68
C ASP A 435 -3.01 -9.97 20.83
N ALA A 436 -1.85 -9.44 20.42
CA ALA A 436 -1.77 -8.32 19.49
C ALA A 436 -2.44 -8.63 18.13
N ALA A 437 -2.21 -9.83 17.58
CA ALA A 437 -2.89 -10.24 16.35
C ALA A 437 -4.42 -10.32 16.51
N MET A 438 -4.93 -10.78 17.66
CA MET A 438 -6.37 -10.79 17.94
C MET A 438 -6.94 -9.37 17.99
N ALA A 439 -6.21 -8.41 18.57
CA ALA A 439 -6.62 -7.01 18.61
C ALA A 439 -6.69 -6.39 17.20
N LEU A 440 -5.72 -6.69 16.31
CA LEU A 440 -5.76 -6.25 14.91
C LEU A 440 -6.93 -6.88 14.14
N VAL A 441 -7.26 -8.14 14.43
CA VAL A 441 -8.44 -8.80 13.86
C VAL A 441 -9.74 -8.11 14.34
N ASP A 442 -9.82 -7.76 15.62
CA ASP A 442 -10.97 -7.00 16.17
C ASP A 442 -11.08 -5.60 15.55
N GLU A 443 -9.95 -4.93 15.31
CA GLU A 443 -9.87 -3.66 14.60
C GLU A 443 -10.44 -3.78 13.18
N TYR A 444 -9.95 -4.71 12.38
CA TYR A 444 -10.44 -4.91 11.01
C TYR A 444 -11.94 -5.19 10.96
N VAL A 445 -12.44 -6.10 11.82
CA VAL A 445 -13.87 -6.45 11.88
C VAL A 445 -14.71 -5.26 12.31
N SER A 446 -14.24 -4.50 13.30
CA SER A 446 -14.94 -3.32 13.83
C SER A 446 -14.95 -2.17 12.83
N LEU A 447 -13.83 -1.87 12.16
CA LEU A 447 -13.74 -0.86 11.12
C LEU A 447 -14.65 -1.19 9.94
N THR A 448 -14.60 -2.43 9.46
CA THR A 448 -15.46 -2.89 8.36
C THR A 448 -16.94 -2.73 8.71
N GLN A 449 -17.33 -3.11 9.94
CA GLN A 449 -18.71 -2.96 10.41
C GLN A 449 -19.12 -1.49 10.55
N ALA A 450 -18.24 -0.63 11.05
CA ALA A 450 -18.50 0.81 11.20
C ALA A 450 -18.65 1.50 9.84
N LEU A 451 -17.82 1.15 8.86
CA LEU A 451 -17.91 1.65 7.49
C LEU A 451 -19.17 1.12 6.78
N ASP A 452 -19.59 -0.12 7.01
CA ASP A 452 -20.87 -0.66 6.50
C ASP A 452 -22.06 0.08 7.11
N GLN A 453 -22.04 0.29 8.43
CA GLN A 453 -23.04 1.09 9.13
C GLN A 453 -23.13 2.48 8.52
N TYR A 454 -22.01 3.15 8.26
CA TYR A 454 -21.98 4.49 7.70
C TYR A 454 -22.43 4.53 6.23
N HIS A 455 -21.76 3.80 5.33
CA HIS A 455 -21.94 3.91 3.88
C HIS A 455 -23.20 3.19 3.37
N VAL A 456 -23.52 2.03 3.91
CA VAL A 456 -24.60 1.17 3.40
C VAL A 456 -25.88 1.38 4.20
N ARG A 457 -25.77 1.39 5.53
CA ARG A 457 -26.95 1.48 6.41
C ARG A 457 -27.31 2.92 6.80
N ASN A 458 -26.44 3.89 6.49
CA ASN A 458 -26.57 5.30 6.92
C ASN A 458 -26.78 5.45 8.45
N ASP A 459 -26.24 4.52 9.23
CA ASP A 459 -26.29 4.47 10.70
C ASP A 459 -25.02 5.06 11.32
N LYS A 460 -24.95 6.40 11.32
CA LYS A 460 -23.82 7.15 11.87
C LYS A 460 -23.63 6.94 13.37
N LYS A 461 -24.73 6.74 14.11
CA LYS A 461 -24.69 6.52 15.57
C LYS A 461 -24.17 5.13 15.91
N GLY A 462 -24.62 4.11 15.17
CA GLY A 462 -24.07 2.76 15.27
C GLY A 462 -22.59 2.74 14.89
N ALA A 463 -22.20 3.39 13.79
CA ALA A 463 -20.80 3.51 13.39
C ALA A 463 -19.93 4.17 14.48
N PHE A 464 -20.40 5.28 15.08
CA PHE A 464 -19.71 5.92 16.19
C PHE A 464 -19.55 4.97 17.39
N ALA A 465 -20.63 4.29 17.81
CA ALA A 465 -20.59 3.38 18.94
C ALA A 465 -19.61 2.21 18.72
N THR A 466 -19.54 1.69 17.49
CA THR A 466 -18.56 0.67 17.09
C THR A 466 -17.13 1.18 17.23
N LEU A 467 -16.83 2.37 16.68
CA LEU A 467 -15.49 2.97 16.73
C LEU A 467 -15.06 3.36 18.15
N ASP A 468 -15.97 3.92 18.94
CA ASP A 468 -15.70 4.30 20.34
C ASP A 468 -15.43 3.06 21.21
N GLY A 469 -16.23 2.00 21.01
CA GLY A 469 -16.01 0.72 21.66
C GLY A 469 -14.68 0.07 21.25
N LEU A 470 -14.30 0.15 19.97
CA LEU A 470 -13.02 -0.34 19.48
C LEU A 470 -11.85 0.42 20.12
N GLY A 471 -11.86 1.77 20.04
CA GLY A 471 -10.78 2.59 20.61
C GLY A 471 -10.58 2.34 22.11
N SER A 472 -11.68 2.15 22.86
CA SER A 472 -11.61 1.82 24.28
C SER A 472 -10.93 0.47 24.55
N ARG A 473 -11.18 -0.55 23.71
CA ARG A 473 -10.54 -1.88 23.85
C ARG A 473 -9.08 -1.83 23.44
N LEU A 474 -8.78 -1.18 22.33
CA LEU A 474 -7.42 -1.07 21.79
C LEU A 474 -6.47 -0.41 22.82
N SER A 475 -6.88 0.73 23.38
CA SER A 475 -6.08 1.42 24.40
C SER A 475 -6.01 0.70 25.75
N ALA A 476 -6.99 -0.15 26.06
CA ALA A 476 -6.93 -0.98 27.27
C ALA A 476 -5.94 -2.16 27.14
N GLY A 477 -5.72 -2.66 25.91
CA GLY A 477 -4.81 -3.77 25.63
C GLY A 477 -3.33 -3.40 25.80
N GLY A 478 -2.95 -2.16 25.48
CA GLY A 478 -1.59 -1.66 25.71
C GLY A 478 -0.50 -2.38 24.90
N HIS A 479 -0.81 -2.77 23.66
CA HIS A 479 0.12 -3.50 22.80
C HIS A 479 1.26 -2.59 22.30
N GLU A 480 2.49 -3.12 22.35
CA GLU A 480 3.66 -2.42 21.83
C GLU A 480 3.57 -2.28 20.29
N GLY A 481 3.84 -1.07 19.78
CA GLY A 481 3.79 -0.76 18.35
C GLY A 481 2.46 -0.25 17.83
N PHE A 482 1.40 -0.18 18.67
CA PHE A 482 0.03 0.15 18.23
C PHE A 482 -0.30 1.66 18.19
N GLY A 483 0.71 2.53 18.34
CA GLY A 483 0.47 3.98 18.41
C GLY A 483 -0.20 4.54 17.15
N ASN A 484 0.11 3.98 15.98
CA ASN A 484 -0.49 4.39 14.72
C ASN A 484 -1.96 3.94 14.64
N GLU A 485 -2.29 2.74 15.11
CA GLU A 485 -3.66 2.21 15.19
C GLU A 485 -4.51 3.07 16.13
N GLU A 486 -3.99 3.39 17.31
CA GLU A 486 -4.68 4.27 18.26
C GLU A 486 -4.99 5.65 17.67
N GLU A 487 -4.04 6.25 16.94
CA GLU A 487 -4.21 7.52 16.25
C GLU A 487 -5.27 7.43 15.13
N LEU A 488 -5.20 6.38 14.32
CA LEU A 488 -6.15 6.12 13.23
C LEU A 488 -7.58 5.96 13.76
N ILE A 489 -7.78 5.09 14.75
CA ILE A 489 -9.10 4.83 15.34
C ILE A 489 -9.61 6.09 16.05
N GLY A 490 -8.74 6.82 16.75
CA GLY A 490 -9.08 8.11 17.38
C GLY A 490 -9.60 9.14 16.37
N SER A 491 -8.88 9.34 15.26
CA SER A 491 -9.30 10.26 14.20
C SER A 491 -10.64 9.85 13.60
N LEU A 492 -10.79 8.59 13.18
CA LEU A 492 -12.04 8.10 12.59
C LEU A 492 -13.22 8.20 13.55
N ARG A 493 -13.01 7.94 14.84
CA ARG A 493 -14.03 8.11 15.88
C ARG A 493 -14.47 9.57 15.99
N ASP A 494 -13.54 10.51 16.04
CA ASP A 494 -13.84 11.94 16.19
C ASP A 494 -14.58 12.49 14.97
N ARG A 495 -14.20 12.06 13.76
CA ARG A 495 -14.94 12.30 12.52
C ARG A 495 -16.38 11.78 12.63
N MET A 496 -16.55 10.51 13.01
CA MET A 496 -17.86 9.91 13.13
C MET A 496 -18.72 10.56 14.24
N ALA A 497 -18.10 11.02 15.33
CA ALA A 497 -18.76 11.74 16.41
C ALA A 497 -19.41 13.03 15.90
N TYR A 498 -18.69 13.78 15.05
CA TYR A 498 -19.22 14.96 14.37
C TYR A 498 -20.40 14.61 13.45
N LEU A 499 -20.26 13.59 12.59
CA LEU A 499 -21.33 13.15 11.69
C LEU A 499 -22.59 12.65 12.41
N ALA A 500 -22.42 11.97 13.53
CA ALA A 500 -23.49 11.47 14.37
C ALA A 500 -24.16 12.56 15.22
N GLY A 501 -23.60 13.78 15.24
CA GLY A 501 -24.09 14.92 16.01
C GLY A 501 -23.74 14.89 17.50
N TYR A 502 -22.74 14.09 17.89
CA TYR A 502 -22.22 14.04 19.25
C TYR A 502 -21.20 15.15 19.55
N SER A 503 -20.52 15.67 18.51
CA SER A 503 -19.66 16.85 18.59
C SER A 503 -20.26 18.02 17.82
N GLY A 504 -20.20 19.22 18.40
CA GLY A 504 -20.56 20.48 17.75
C GLY A 504 -19.38 21.21 17.10
N GLU A 505 -18.14 20.78 17.37
CA GLU A 505 -16.93 21.34 16.78
C GLU A 505 -16.40 20.40 15.70
N VAL A 506 -16.00 20.97 14.56
CA VAL A 506 -15.34 20.25 13.48
C VAL A 506 -13.98 19.76 13.99
N PRO A 507 -13.64 18.46 13.85
CA PRO A 507 -12.35 17.92 14.26
C PRO A 507 -11.17 18.72 13.69
N ALA A 508 -10.07 18.81 14.45
CA ALA A 508 -8.93 19.66 14.09
C ALA A 508 -8.33 19.31 12.71
N GLU A 509 -8.26 18.02 12.38
CA GLU A 509 -7.82 17.50 11.08
C GLU A 509 -8.78 17.84 9.93
N LEU A 510 -10.06 18.15 10.24
CA LEU A 510 -11.10 18.47 9.26
C LEU A 510 -11.39 19.96 9.13
N ARG A 511 -10.71 20.82 9.90
CA ARG A 511 -10.69 22.28 9.69
C ARG A 511 -10.31 22.71 8.27
N PRO A 512 -9.55 21.92 7.48
CA PRO A 512 -9.35 22.20 6.06
C PRO A 512 -10.64 22.15 5.23
N LEU A 513 -11.56 21.24 5.51
CA LEU A 513 -12.86 21.15 4.82
C LEU A 513 -13.75 22.37 5.12
N GLU A 514 -13.52 23.05 6.24
CA GLU A 514 -14.14 24.34 6.51
C GLU A 514 -13.70 25.43 5.52
N LEU A 515 -12.65 25.22 4.73
CA LEU A 515 -12.27 26.16 3.67
C LEU A 515 -13.11 25.95 2.41
N VAL A 516 -13.73 24.78 2.21
CA VAL A 516 -14.49 24.48 0.99
C VAL A 516 -15.71 25.40 0.89
N GLY A 517 -15.86 26.07 -0.25
CA GLY A 517 -16.94 27.02 -0.51
C GLY A 517 -16.47 28.25 -1.29
N ARG A 518 -17.42 29.15 -1.57
CA ARG A 518 -17.16 30.42 -2.25
C ARG A 518 -16.93 31.53 -1.21
N TRP A 519 -15.83 32.25 -1.38
CA TRP A 519 -15.35 33.28 -0.46
C TRP A 519 -15.15 34.60 -1.19
N LYS A 520 -15.92 35.61 -0.82
CA LYS A 520 -15.75 36.97 -1.32
C LYS A 520 -14.59 37.67 -0.63
N VAL A 521 -13.62 38.15 -1.42
CA VAL A 521 -12.44 38.85 -0.93
C VAL A 521 -12.82 40.23 -0.38
N THR A 522 -12.53 40.45 0.89
CA THR A 522 -12.81 41.71 1.59
C THR A 522 -11.57 42.58 1.79
N TYR A 523 -10.39 41.96 1.85
CA TYR A 523 -9.09 42.60 2.02
C TYR A 523 -8.00 41.76 1.37
N PHE A 524 -6.97 42.42 0.82
CA PHE A 524 -5.78 41.77 0.31
C PHE A 524 -4.56 42.68 0.49
N LYS A 525 -3.38 42.08 0.65
CA LYS A 525 -2.08 42.74 0.75
C LYS A 525 -1.01 41.79 0.24
N GLY A 526 -0.01 42.30 -0.48
CA GLY A 526 1.17 41.52 -0.88
C GLY A 526 0.95 40.47 -1.96
N VAL A 527 -0.29 40.29 -2.45
CA VAL A 527 -0.67 39.43 -3.58
C VAL A 527 -1.14 40.30 -4.75
N SER A 528 -0.73 39.97 -5.98
CA SER A 528 -1.06 40.79 -7.16
C SER A 528 -2.31 40.34 -7.91
N ASP A 529 -2.71 39.08 -7.77
CA ASP A 529 -3.71 38.44 -8.65
C ASP A 529 -5.06 38.23 -7.96
N VAL A 530 -5.24 38.85 -6.78
CA VAL A 530 -6.47 38.84 -6.00
C VAL A 530 -6.80 40.28 -5.63
N ARG A 531 -8.06 40.68 -5.78
CA ARG A 531 -8.57 42.01 -5.46
C ARG A 531 -9.81 41.93 -4.57
N ARG A 532 -10.07 43.02 -3.86
CA ARG A 532 -11.31 43.17 -3.09
C ARG A 532 -12.52 43.09 -4.03
N GLY A 533 -13.46 42.20 -3.72
CA GLY A 533 -14.65 41.95 -4.53
C GLY A 533 -14.58 40.67 -5.37
N ASP A 534 -13.39 40.10 -5.58
CA ASP A 534 -13.23 38.81 -6.25
C ASP A 534 -13.85 37.69 -5.40
N VAL A 535 -14.26 36.61 -6.04
CA VAL A 535 -14.72 35.39 -5.36
C VAL A 535 -13.63 34.33 -5.51
N ILE A 536 -13.23 33.72 -4.41
CA ILE A 536 -12.33 32.57 -4.40
C ILE A 536 -13.16 31.36 -4.03
N GLU A 537 -13.25 30.40 -4.94
CA GLU A 537 -13.83 29.09 -4.66
C GLU A 537 -12.73 28.12 -4.30
N ILE A 538 -12.86 27.55 -3.10
CA ILE A 538 -12.04 26.44 -2.66
C ILE A 538 -12.90 25.20 -2.84
N THR A 539 -12.54 24.36 -3.79
CA THR A 539 -13.29 23.16 -4.14
C THR A 539 -12.78 21.96 -3.34
N ASN A 540 -13.57 20.90 -3.33
CA ASN A 540 -13.24 19.64 -2.67
C ASN A 540 -12.19 18.83 -3.46
N ASP A 541 -12.13 18.98 -4.79
CA ASP A 541 -11.12 18.35 -5.68
C ASP A 541 -9.79 19.15 -5.78
N ASN A 542 -9.39 19.79 -4.69
CA ASN A 542 -8.14 20.55 -4.57
C ASN A 542 -8.02 21.77 -5.51
N GLY A 543 -9.13 22.31 -6.00
CA GLY A 543 -9.16 23.54 -6.78
C GLY A 543 -9.21 24.80 -5.91
N PHE A 544 -8.29 25.72 -6.15
CA PHE A 544 -8.31 27.09 -5.64
C PHE A 544 -8.55 28.02 -6.82
N ILE A 545 -9.81 28.40 -7.02
CA ILE A 545 -10.27 29.10 -8.23
C ILE A 545 -10.59 30.54 -7.87
N THR A 546 -9.89 31.48 -8.49
CA THR A 546 -10.20 32.91 -8.34
C THR A 546 -11.06 33.38 -9.51
N TYR A 547 -12.20 34.01 -9.20
CA TYR A 547 -13.14 34.68 -10.10
C TYR A 547 -13.02 36.20 -9.97
N PRO A 548 -12.22 36.87 -10.83
CA PRO A 548 -12.05 38.31 -10.77
C PRO A 548 -13.38 39.04 -11.04
N GLY A 549 -13.76 39.98 -10.17
CA GLY A 549 -15.00 40.75 -10.32
C GLY A 549 -16.29 40.08 -9.81
N GLY A 550 -16.20 38.85 -9.30
CA GLY A 550 -17.23 38.22 -8.46
C GLY A 550 -18.36 37.46 -9.17
N ASN A 551 -18.33 37.33 -10.50
CA ASN A 551 -19.24 36.49 -11.30
C ASN A 551 -18.41 35.62 -12.27
N ASP A 552 -19.02 34.53 -12.78
CA ASP A 552 -18.46 33.60 -13.79
C ASP A 552 -18.22 34.26 -15.19
N GLU A 553 -18.02 35.58 -15.26
CA GLU A 553 -17.92 36.38 -16.51
C GLU A 553 -16.47 36.86 -16.81
N GLY A 554 -15.44 36.25 -16.20
CA GLY A 554 -14.02 36.59 -16.43
C GLY A 554 -13.11 35.36 -16.58
N ASP A 555 -11.84 35.58 -16.97
CA ASP A 555 -10.84 34.51 -17.04
C ASP A 555 -10.57 33.96 -15.63
N GLU A 556 -11.03 32.74 -15.37
CA GLU A 556 -10.82 32.05 -14.10
C GLU A 556 -9.34 31.71 -13.90
N ILE A 557 -8.83 31.95 -12.70
CA ILE A 557 -7.47 31.55 -12.32
C ILE A 557 -7.59 30.27 -11.51
N TRP A 558 -7.33 29.14 -12.17
CA TRP A 558 -7.32 27.82 -11.52
C TRP A 558 -5.93 27.48 -10.98
N GLN A 559 -5.89 26.97 -9.76
CA GLN A 559 -4.70 26.46 -9.12
C GLN A 559 -5.03 25.22 -8.27
N SER A 560 -4.05 24.34 -8.09
CA SER A 560 -4.16 23.32 -7.06
C SER A 560 -3.76 23.86 -5.70
N TYR A 561 -4.36 23.33 -4.63
CA TYR A 561 -3.93 23.58 -3.26
C TYR A 561 -3.75 22.29 -2.47
N GLN A 562 -2.93 22.36 -1.43
CA GLN A 562 -2.80 21.37 -0.36
C GLN A 562 -3.14 22.07 0.95
N VAL A 563 -3.76 21.37 1.88
CA VAL A 563 -4.20 21.99 3.14
C VAL A 563 -4.07 20.99 4.29
N ASN A 564 -3.65 21.48 5.45
CA ASN A 564 -3.64 20.74 6.70
C ASN A 564 -4.34 21.58 7.79
N ALA A 565 -4.39 21.11 9.04
CA ALA A 565 -5.14 21.76 10.12
C ALA A 565 -4.85 23.27 10.38
N ARG A 566 -3.77 23.85 9.84
CA ARG A 566 -3.37 25.26 10.05
C ARG A 566 -2.82 25.97 8.82
N GLN A 567 -2.50 25.24 7.75
CA GLN A 567 -1.79 25.79 6.60
C GLN A 567 -2.48 25.40 5.30
N LEU A 568 -2.45 26.34 4.36
CA LEU A 568 -2.86 26.15 2.97
C LEU A 568 -1.64 26.45 2.10
N TYR A 569 -1.24 25.49 1.28
CA TYR A 569 -0.12 25.57 0.36
C TYR A 569 -0.61 25.57 -1.09
N ILE A 570 -0.10 26.50 -1.90
CA ILE A 570 -0.40 26.59 -3.33
C ILE A 570 0.92 26.33 -4.09
N PRO A 571 1.13 25.12 -4.64
CA PRO A 571 2.41 24.71 -5.21
C PRO A 571 2.86 25.56 -6.40
N SER A 572 1.91 26.01 -7.23
CA SER A 572 2.22 26.77 -8.45
C SER A 572 2.93 28.11 -8.16
N GLY A 573 2.72 28.70 -6.98
CA GLY A 573 3.36 29.94 -6.55
C GLY A 573 4.36 29.78 -5.41
N ASP A 574 4.60 28.56 -4.93
CA ASP A 574 5.29 28.27 -3.67
C ASP A 574 4.75 29.11 -2.49
N LEU A 575 3.42 29.22 -2.41
CA LEU A 575 2.76 30.08 -1.44
C LEU A 575 2.23 29.26 -0.27
N LEU A 576 2.82 29.46 0.91
CA LEU A 576 2.38 28.86 2.16
C LEU A 576 1.67 29.90 3.04
N PHE A 577 0.37 29.73 3.21
CA PHE A 577 -0.45 30.56 4.08
C PHE A 577 -0.76 29.83 5.38
N GLN A 578 -0.65 30.53 6.50
CA GLN A 578 -1.38 30.18 7.72
C GLN A 578 -2.79 30.69 7.58
N TYR A 579 -3.79 29.82 7.79
CA TYR A 579 -5.18 30.24 7.72
C TYR A 579 -5.84 30.31 9.09
N ARG A 580 -6.84 31.19 9.21
CA ARG A 580 -7.72 31.28 10.38
C ARG A 580 -9.14 31.53 9.92
N ARG A 581 -10.05 30.64 10.30
CA ARG A 581 -11.49 30.83 10.12
C ARG A 581 -12.14 31.29 11.45
N ASN A 582 -13.07 32.23 11.37
CA ASN A 582 -13.93 32.64 12.47
C ASN A 582 -15.34 32.91 11.94
N GLY A 583 -16.23 31.92 12.06
CA GLY A 583 -17.59 31.98 11.54
C GLY A 583 -17.62 32.14 10.02
N ASP A 584 -18.04 33.31 9.55
CA ASP A 584 -18.18 33.69 8.15
C ASP A 584 -16.92 34.35 7.57
N ARG A 585 -15.83 34.45 8.34
CA ARG A 585 -14.57 35.07 7.91
C ARG A 585 -13.44 34.06 7.79
N LEU A 586 -12.66 34.18 6.73
CA LEU A 586 -11.43 33.43 6.49
C LEU A 586 -10.27 34.40 6.27
N THR A 587 -9.14 34.18 6.95
CA THR A 587 -7.91 34.95 6.75
C THR A 587 -6.78 34.00 6.37
N LEU A 588 -6.08 34.29 5.28
CA LEU A 588 -4.86 33.63 4.83
C LEU A 588 -3.69 34.61 5.02
N ARG A 589 -2.62 34.20 5.69
CA ARG A 589 -1.46 35.06 5.94
C ARG A 589 -0.16 34.29 5.74
N SER A 590 0.77 34.84 4.96
CA SER A 590 2.09 34.23 4.77
C SER A 590 2.90 34.27 6.08
N ARG A 591 3.83 33.33 6.24
CA ARG A 591 4.63 33.19 7.47
C ARG A 591 5.51 34.42 7.77
N ASP A 592 5.95 35.11 6.73
CA ASP A 592 6.70 36.38 6.80
C ASP A 592 5.81 37.62 6.98
N GLY A 593 4.48 37.48 6.87
CA GLY A 593 3.51 38.56 7.00
C GLY A 593 3.48 39.56 5.84
N GLU A 594 4.18 39.27 4.74
CA GLU A 594 4.22 40.10 3.54
C GLU A 594 2.93 39.99 2.72
N ALA A 595 2.27 38.83 2.73
CA ALA A 595 1.01 38.56 2.03
C ALA A 595 -0.13 38.23 3.01
N GLU A 596 -1.30 38.81 2.76
CA GLU A 596 -2.52 38.58 3.53
C GLU A 596 -3.76 38.69 2.64
N ILE A 597 -4.70 37.76 2.78
CA ILE A 597 -6.02 37.79 2.13
C ILE A 597 -7.06 37.56 3.21
N ALA A 598 -8.04 38.45 3.33
CA ALA A 598 -9.19 38.24 4.20
C ALA A 598 -10.48 38.21 3.39
N MET A 599 -11.30 37.20 3.64
CA MET A 599 -12.48 36.88 2.85
C MET A 599 -13.68 36.62 3.77
N ARG A 600 -14.87 36.72 3.20
CA ARG A 600 -16.12 36.30 3.84
C ARG A 600 -16.85 35.31 2.97
N ILE A 601 -17.60 34.39 3.57
CA ILE A 601 -18.44 33.46 2.81
C ILE A 601 -19.41 34.28 1.94
N ASP A 602 -19.46 33.99 0.64
CA ASP A 602 -20.29 34.72 -0.35
C ASP A 602 -21.76 34.29 -0.31
#